data_AF-A0A1F2VBE2-F1
#
_entry.id   AF-A0A1F2VBE2-F1
#
_cell.length_a   1.000
_cell.length_b   1.000
_cell.length_c   1.000
_cell.angle_alpha   90.00
_cell.angle_beta   90.00
_cell.angle_gamma   90.00
#
_symmetry.space_group_name_H-M   'P 1'
#
loop_
_entity.id
_entity.type
_entity.pdbx_description
1 polymer ?
#
loop_
_entity_poly.entity_id
_entity_poly.type
_entity_poly.pdbx_seq_one_letter_code
_entity_poly.pdbx_strand_id
1 'polypeptide(L)'
;MTAAVATLVVGIILGYLGQRSRMCFVGGIRDFILVRDTYLLRGLIAFGFTAWLAFPLAGLVSGARPGPLGVSDAVTVVLTILGGFGVGYFSTLANGCPLRQHVLAAQGVRSSIAYLGGFFAGAVIFHSWIAPLLFRLLP
;
A
#
# COMPACT_ATOMS: atom_id res chain seq x y z
N MET A 1 -4.52 7.79 23.88
CA MET A 1 -3.55 6.73 24.26
C MET A 1 -4.00 5.35 23.78
N THR A 2 -5.27 4.97 23.97
CA THR A 2 -5.85 3.70 23.48
C THR A 2 -5.65 3.47 21.97
N ALA A 3 -5.84 4.50 21.14
CA ALA A 3 -5.65 4.41 19.70
C ALA A 3 -4.21 4.06 19.28
N ALA A 4 -3.20 4.60 19.97
CA ALA A 4 -1.79 4.35 19.64
C ALA A 4 -1.38 2.91 20.01
N VAL A 5 -1.88 2.38 21.13
CA VAL A 5 -1.64 0.99 21.52
C VAL A 5 -2.36 0.04 20.55
N ALA A 6 -3.60 0.36 20.15
CA ALA A 6 -4.36 -0.44 19.20
C ALA A 6 -3.67 -0.52 17.82
N THR A 7 -3.17 0.59 17.27
CA THR A 7 -2.45 0.58 15.98
C THR A 7 -1.13 -0.16 16.06
N LEU A 8 -0.43 -0.12 17.20
CA LEU A 8 0.82 -0.83 17.40
C LEU A 8 0.60 -2.35 17.46
N VAL A 9 -0.44 -2.80 18.18
CA VAL A 9 -0.85 -4.22 18.21
C VAL A 9 -1.23 -4.72 16.82
N VAL A 10 -2.04 -3.94 16.09
CA VAL A 10 -2.43 -4.28 14.70
C VAL A 10 -1.19 -4.33 13.79
N GLY A 11 -0.26 -3.40 13.93
CA GLY A 11 1.00 -3.37 13.17
C GLY A 11 1.86 -4.61 13.40
N ILE A 12 1.98 -5.07 14.65
CA ILE A 12 2.71 -6.30 14.99
C ILE A 12 2.04 -7.53 14.34
N ILE A 13 0.71 -7.62 14.44
CA ILE A 13 -0.04 -8.74 13.86
C ILE A 13 0.13 -8.78 12.34
N LEU A 14 -0.02 -7.64 11.66
CA LEU A 14 0.16 -7.53 10.22
C LEU A 14 1.60 -7.82 9.80
N GLY A 15 2.59 -7.36 10.57
CA GLY A 15 4.00 -7.66 10.35
C GLY A 15 4.31 -9.15 10.43
N TYR A 16 3.81 -9.83 11.47
CA TYR A 16 3.96 -11.27 11.65
C TYR A 16 3.29 -12.07 10.52
N LEU A 17 2.05 -11.72 10.17
CA LEU A 17 1.33 -12.35 9.05
C LEU A 17 2.05 -12.12 7.72
N GLY A 18 2.60 -10.91 7.50
CA GLY A 18 3.40 -10.57 6.32
C GLY A 18 4.67 -11.41 6.20
N GLN A 19 5.39 -11.62 7.32
CA GLN A 19 6.58 -12.47 7.36
C GLN A 19 6.25 -13.94 7.06
N ARG A 20 5.17 -14.48 7.64
CA ARG A 20 4.76 -15.87 7.46
C ARG A 20 4.27 -16.15 6.04
N SER A 21 3.49 -15.25 5.47
CA SER A 21 2.83 -15.44 4.17
C SER A 21 3.73 -15.13 2.97
N ARG A 22 4.83 -14.39 3.17
CA ARG A 22 5.71 -13.88 2.08
C ARG A 22 4.91 -13.23 0.95
N MET A 23 3.79 -12.58 1.28
CA MET A 23 2.87 -11.99 0.32
C MET A 23 3.56 -10.93 -0.54
N CYS A 24 3.42 -11.08 -1.86
CA CYS A 24 3.86 -10.09 -2.84
C CYS A 24 2.76 -9.93 -3.89
N PHE A 25 2.12 -8.76 -3.96
CA PHE A 25 1.03 -8.51 -4.91
C PHE A 25 1.49 -8.64 -6.37
N VAL A 26 2.69 -8.13 -6.68
CA VAL A 26 3.30 -8.27 -8.01
C VAL A 26 3.71 -9.73 -8.28
N GLY A 27 4.25 -10.41 -7.27
CA GLY A 27 4.66 -11.81 -7.36
C GLY A 27 3.49 -12.76 -7.63
N GLY A 28 2.33 -12.51 -7.00
CA GLY A 28 1.14 -13.32 -7.21
C GLY A 28 0.63 -13.30 -8.65
N ILE A 29 0.68 -12.15 -9.33
CA ILE A 29 0.31 -12.04 -10.75
C ILE A 29 1.35 -12.74 -11.63
N ARG A 30 2.64 -12.53 -11.36
CA ARG A 30 3.74 -13.14 -12.13
C ARG A 30 3.74 -14.67 -12.02
N ASP A 31 3.62 -15.20 -10.81
CA ASP A 31 3.67 -16.64 -10.56
C ASP A 31 2.42 -17.35 -11.10
N PHE A 32 1.27 -16.66 -11.14
CA PHE A 32 0.09 -17.15 -11.83
C PHE A 32 0.30 -17.27 -13.35
N ILE A 33 0.95 -16.29 -13.98
CA ILE A 33 1.21 -16.32 -15.43
C ILE A 33 2.26 -17.37 -15.78
N LEU A 34 3.34 -17.48 -14.98
CA LEU A 34 4.50 -18.30 -15.32
C LEU A 34 4.37 -19.76 -14.87
N VAL A 35 3.94 -19.99 -13.62
CA VAL A 35 3.91 -21.31 -12.96
C VAL A 35 2.47 -21.81 -12.75
N ARG A 36 1.47 -20.93 -12.93
CA ARG A 36 0.05 -21.18 -12.60
C ARG A 36 -0.19 -21.50 -11.13
N ASP A 37 0.65 -20.98 -10.24
CA ASP A 37 0.40 -21.09 -8.81
C ASP A 37 -0.71 -20.12 -8.40
N THR A 38 -1.81 -20.67 -7.85
CA THR A 38 -2.97 -19.88 -7.42
C THR A 38 -2.94 -19.52 -5.94
N TYR A 39 -1.95 -19.99 -5.17
CA TYR A 39 -1.89 -19.79 -3.72
C TYR A 39 -1.75 -18.30 -3.37
N LEU A 40 -0.77 -17.61 -3.96
CA LEU A 40 -0.59 -16.16 -3.75
C LEU A 40 -1.73 -15.35 -4.36
N LEU A 41 -2.29 -15.80 -5.48
CA LEU A 41 -3.38 -15.11 -6.16
C LEU A 41 -4.67 -15.12 -5.32
N ARG A 42 -5.00 -16.27 -4.71
CA ARG A 42 -6.14 -16.38 -3.78
C ARG A 42 -5.98 -15.46 -2.57
N GLY A 43 -4.75 -15.33 -2.06
CA GLY A 43 -4.43 -14.38 -0.99
C GLY A 43 -4.68 -12.92 -1.38
N LEU A 44 -4.27 -12.51 -2.58
CA LEU A 44 -4.52 -11.17 -3.12
C LEU A 44 -6.02 -10.91 -3.32
N ILE A 45 -6.77 -11.88 -3.88
CA ILE A 45 -8.22 -11.76 -4.07
C ILE A 45 -8.93 -11.66 -2.72
N ALA A 46 -8.57 -12.48 -1.73
CA ALA A 46 -9.15 -12.43 -0.40
C ALA A 46 -8.87 -11.08 0.29
N PHE A 47 -7.66 -10.53 0.17
CA PHE A 47 -7.33 -9.21 0.69
C PHE A 47 -8.16 -8.10 0.02
N GLY A 48 -8.28 -8.12 -1.31
CA GLY A 48 -9.08 -7.16 -2.06
C GLY A 48 -10.57 -7.23 -1.69
N PHE A 49 -11.12 -8.44 -1.60
CA PHE A 49 -12.53 -8.65 -1.25
C PHE A 49 -12.85 -8.26 0.19
N THR A 50 -11.97 -8.63 1.13
CA THR A 50 -12.12 -8.23 2.54
C THR A 50 -12.01 -6.71 2.70
N ALA A 51 -11.09 -6.05 2.00
CA ALA A 51 -11.02 -4.59 1.96
C ALA A 51 -12.32 -3.96 1.41
N TRP A 52 -12.80 -4.46 0.27
CA TRP A 52 -14.04 -3.97 -0.35
C TRP A 52 -15.23 -4.05 0.61
N LEU A 53 -15.36 -5.14 1.37
CA LEU A 53 -16.45 -5.30 2.34
C LEU A 53 -16.19 -4.52 3.65
N ALA A 54 -14.97 -4.51 4.15
CA ALA A 54 -14.65 -3.91 5.44
C ALA A 54 -14.76 -2.39 5.44
N PHE A 55 -14.34 -1.70 4.38
CA PHE A 55 -14.41 -0.23 4.31
C PHE A 55 -15.85 0.34 4.39
N PRO A 56 -16.84 -0.13 3.60
CA PRO A 56 -18.21 0.36 3.71
C PRO A 56 -18.88 -0.05 5.03
N LEU A 57 -18.62 -1.27 5.52
CA LEU A 57 -19.14 -1.72 6.83
C LEU A 57 -18.58 -0.90 7.98
N ALA A 58 -17.27 -0.60 7.96
CA ALA A 58 -16.66 0.30 8.93
C ALA A 58 -17.21 1.73 8.83
N GLY A 59 -17.50 2.21 7.60
CA GLY A 59 -18.13 3.51 7.37
C GLY A 59 -19.52 3.63 7.99
N LEU A 60 -20.30 2.55 7.99
CA LEU A 60 -21.63 2.49 8.62
C LEU A 60 -21.57 2.54 10.15
N VAL A 61 -20.55 1.91 10.76
CA VAL A 61 -20.41 1.82 12.23
C VAL A 61 -19.73 3.06 12.82
N SER A 62 -18.77 3.64 12.11
CA SER A 62 -17.91 4.71 12.63
C SER A 62 -18.16 6.09 12.03
N GLY A 63 -19.03 6.20 11.01
CA GLY A 63 -19.24 7.45 10.27
C GLY A 63 -18.01 7.91 9.47
N ALA A 64 -16.96 7.06 9.38
CA ALA A 64 -15.75 7.34 8.63
C ALA A 64 -16.08 7.42 7.14
N ARG A 65 -16.21 8.65 6.63
CA ARG A 65 -16.29 8.90 5.21
C ARG A 65 -14.98 8.44 4.55
N PRO A 66 -15.01 7.83 3.36
CA PRO A 66 -13.80 7.68 2.56
C PRO A 66 -13.12 9.05 2.47
N GLY A 67 -11.80 9.10 2.64
CA GLY A 67 -11.06 10.35 2.74
C GLY A 67 -11.29 11.28 1.53
N PRO A 68 -10.79 12.54 1.58
CA PRO A 68 -11.04 13.59 0.57
C PRO A 68 -10.76 13.22 -0.90
N LEU A 69 -10.11 12.08 -1.14
CA LEU A 69 -9.79 11.50 -2.44
C LEU A 69 -10.98 10.72 -3.05
N GLY A 70 -12.13 10.66 -2.36
CA GLY A 70 -13.39 10.12 -2.88
C GLY A 70 -14.19 11.12 -3.72
N VAL A 71 -13.75 12.38 -3.83
CA VAL A 71 -14.34 13.36 -4.75
C VAL A 71 -13.69 13.14 -6.12
N SER A 72 -14.47 12.58 -7.04
CA SER A 72 -14.06 12.27 -8.40
C SER A 72 -14.04 13.52 -9.26
N ASP A 73 -13.02 14.36 -9.09
CA ASP A 73 -12.64 15.36 -10.09
C ASP A 73 -11.78 14.69 -11.17
N ALA A 74 -11.97 15.10 -12.43
CA ALA A 74 -11.22 14.53 -13.56
C ALA A 74 -9.69 14.59 -13.32
N VAL A 75 -9.22 15.61 -12.61
CA VAL A 75 -7.81 15.80 -12.29
C VAL A 75 -7.32 14.80 -11.23
N THR A 76 -8.11 14.49 -10.20
CA THR A 76 -7.69 13.51 -9.17
C THR A 76 -7.63 12.09 -9.75
N VAL A 77 -8.49 11.77 -10.72
CA VAL A 77 -8.43 10.50 -11.48
C VAL A 77 -7.16 10.43 -12.32
N VAL A 78 -6.79 11.49 -13.05
CA VAL A 78 -5.56 11.49 -13.85
C VAL A 78 -4.31 11.34 -12.98
N LEU A 79 -4.26 12.06 -11.85
CA LEU A 79 -3.14 11.99 -10.91
C LEU A 79 -3.02 10.61 -10.25
N THR A 80 -4.14 9.99 -9.86
CA THR A 80 -4.12 8.64 -9.26
C THR A 80 -3.72 7.57 -10.28
N ILE A 81 -4.12 7.70 -11.55
CA ILE A 81 -3.68 6.80 -12.62
C ILE A 81 -2.17 6.97 -12.85
N LEU A 82 -1.67 8.20 -13.06
CA LEU A 82 -0.24 8.45 -13.27
C LEU A 82 0.60 8.00 -12.07
N GLY A 83 0.15 8.31 -10.85
CA GLY A 83 0.79 7.89 -9.62
C GLY A 83 0.79 6.37 -9.44
N GLY A 84 -0.34 5.71 -9.73
CA GLY A 84 -0.46 4.25 -9.67
C GLY A 84 0.45 3.54 -10.66
N PHE A 85 0.52 4.03 -11.90
CA PHE A 85 1.46 3.52 -12.90
C PHE A 85 2.91 3.75 -12.48
N GLY A 86 3.24 4.93 -11.94
CA GLY A 86 4.58 5.23 -11.43
C GLY A 86 5.00 4.29 -10.31
N VAL A 87 4.15 4.12 -9.28
CA VAL A 87 4.42 3.20 -8.16
C VAL A 87 4.56 1.76 -8.66
N GLY A 88 3.71 1.34 -9.61
CA GLY A 88 3.82 0.03 -10.26
C GLY A 88 5.16 -0.18 -10.95
N TYR A 89 5.59 0.79 -11.76
CA TYR A 89 6.85 0.75 -12.51
C TYR A 89 8.08 0.72 -11.58
N PHE A 90 8.14 1.58 -10.57
CA PHE A 90 9.26 1.55 -9.62
C PHE A 90 9.26 0.28 -8.75
N SER A 91 8.08 -0.27 -8.43
CA SER A 91 7.97 -1.53 -7.67
C SER A 91 8.48 -2.72 -8.46
N THR A 92 8.23 -2.79 -9.77
CA THR A 92 8.78 -3.88 -10.60
C THR A 92 10.30 -3.77 -10.74
N LEU A 93 10.85 -2.56 -10.90
CA LEU A 93 12.31 -2.33 -10.90
C LEU A 93 12.97 -2.74 -9.58
N ALA A 94 12.32 -2.46 -8.45
CA ALA A 94 12.81 -2.83 -7.12
C ALA A 94 12.59 -4.31 -6.75
N ASN A 95 12.10 -5.15 -7.68
CA ASN A 95 11.83 -6.58 -7.46
C ASN A 95 10.90 -6.88 -6.25
N GLY A 96 9.90 -6.02 -5.99
CA GLY A 96 8.94 -6.27 -4.92
C GLY A 96 7.85 -5.23 -4.79
N CYS A 97 6.81 -5.54 -4.01
CA CYS A 97 5.82 -4.54 -3.58
C CYS A 97 6.27 -3.84 -2.28
N PRO A 98 5.70 -2.67 -1.95
CA PRO A 98 6.03 -1.96 -0.72
C PRO A 98 5.97 -2.85 0.52
N LEU A 99 4.93 -3.68 0.66
CA LEU A 99 4.76 -4.59 1.79
C LEU A 99 5.91 -5.60 1.91
N ARG A 100 6.34 -6.20 0.80
CA ARG A 100 7.47 -7.15 0.78
C ARG A 100 8.78 -6.47 1.19
N GLN A 101 9.01 -5.24 0.74
CA GLN A 101 10.24 -4.51 1.11
C GLN A 101 10.28 -4.18 2.60
N HIS A 102 9.14 -3.89 3.24
CA HIS A 102 9.06 -3.71 4.69
C HIS A 102 9.39 -5.01 5.45
N VAL A 103 8.86 -6.15 4.98
CA VAL A 103 9.14 -7.47 5.56
C VAL A 103 10.61 -7.86 5.40
N LEU A 104 11.21 -7.64 4.22
CA LEU A 104 12.62 -7.94 3.96
C LEU A 104 13.57 -7.01 4.72
N ALA A 105 13.21 -5.74 4.89
CA ALA A 105 13.94 -4.81 5.73
C ALA A 105 13.96 -5.29 7.19
N ALA A 106 12.82 -5.79 7.70
CA ALA A 106 12.74 -6.40 9.04
C ALA A 106 13.55 -7.71 9.17
N GLN A 107 13.80 -8.42 8.07
CA GLN A 107 14.68 -9.60 8.05
C GLN A 107 16.17 -9.24 7.95
N GLY A 108 16.53 -7.96 7.83
CA GLY A 108 17.93 -7.49 7.80
C GLY A 108 18.55 -7.40 6.40
N VAL A 109 17.75 -7.44 5.34
CA VAL A 109 18.27 -7.30 3.97
C VAL A 109 18.62 -5.85 3.67
N ARG A 110 19.92 -5.55 3.51
CA ARG A 110 20.43 -4.17 3.30
C ARG A 110 19.80 -3.45 2.11
N SER A 111 19.57 -4.15 0.99
CA SER A 111 18.96 -3.55 -0.21
C SER A 111 17.52 -3.08 0.04
N SER A 112 16.76 -3.81 0.85
CA SER A 112 15.39 -3.44 1.22
C SER A 112 15.33 -2.29 2.20
N ILE A 113 16.32 -2.19 3.10
CA ILE A 113 16.46 -1.04 4.02
C ILE A 113 16.73 0.24 3.23
N ALA A 114 17.62 0.19 2.23
CA ALA A 114 17.89 1.34 1.36
C ALA A 114 16.64 1.78 0.57
N TYR A 115 15.87 0.82 0.04
CA TYR A 115 14.59 1.09 -0.61
C TYR A 115 13.59 1.77 0.35
N LEU A 116 13.46 1.26 1.58
CA LEU A 116 12.59 1.86 2.60
C LEU A 116 12.99 3.30 2.92
N GLY A 117 14.30 3.57 3.03
CA GLY A 117 14.82 4.93 3.24
C GLY A 117 14.37 5.89 2.16
N GLY A 118 14.47 5.50 0.89
CA GLY A 118 13.97 6.28 -0.24
C GLY A 118 12.44 6.43 -0.23
N PHE A 119 11.70 5.37 0.11
CA PHE A 119 10.25 5.40 0.20
C PHE A 119 9.74 6.39 1.27
N PHE A 120 10.34 6.38 2.47
CA PHE A 120 9.98 7.32 3.54
C PHE A 120 10.41 8.75 3.22
N ALA A 121 11.59 8.96 2.64
CA ALA A 121 12.02 10.29 2.18
C ALA A 121 11.03 10.86 1.15
N GLY A 122 10.62 10.05 0.17
CA GLY A 122 9.62 10.42 -0.82
C GLY A 122 8.26 10.75 -0.20
N ALA A 123 7.81 9.97 0.78
CA ALA A 123 6.55 10.24 1.48
C ALA A 123 6.57 11.57 2.25
N VAL A 124 7.68 11.89 2.92
CA VAL A 124 7.86 13.17 3.62
C VAL A 124 7.87 14.33 2.64
N ILE A 125 8.61 14.23 1.53
CA ILE A 125 8.65 15.27 0.49
C ILE A 125 7.26 15.47 -0.13
N PHE A 126 6.54 14.39 -0.40
CA PHE A 126 5.19 14.47 -0.98
C PHE A 126 4.23 15.21 -0.05
N HIS A 127 4.23 14.89 1.25
CA HIS A 127 3.31 15.51 2.19
C HIS A 127 3.70 16.96 2.55
N SER A 128 4.99 17.26 2.60
CA SER A 128 5.47 18.60 2.97
C SER A 128 5.45 19.61 1.82
N TRP A 129 5.67 19.18 0.59
CA TRP A 129 5.82 20.08 -0.56
C TRP A 129 4.75 19.88 -1.64
N ILE A 130 4.52 18.65 -2.09
CA ILE A 130 3.62 18.39 -3.23
C ILE A 130 2.15 18.52 -2.85
N ALA A 131 1.73 17.99 -1.69
CA ALA A 131 0.35 18.11 -1.22
C ALA A 131 -0.10 19.59 -1.08
N PRO A 132 0.60 20.48 -0.36
CA PRO A 132 0.20 21.88 -0.25
C PRO A 132 0.33 22.65 -1.58
N LEU A 133 1.25 22.24 -2.46
CA LEU A 133 1.35 22.81 -3.81
C LEU A 133 0.15 22.41 -4.68
N LEU A 134 -0.30 21.15 -4.58
CA LEU A 134 -1.47 20.66 -5.30
C LEU A 134 -2.75 21.41 -4.88
N PHE A 135 -2.95 21.63 -3.57
CA PHE A 135 -4.09 22.40 -3.05
C PHE A 135 -4.04 23.89 -3.39
N ARG A 136 -2.89 24.42 -3.80
CA ARG A 136 -2.77 25.79 -4.32
C ARG A 136 -2.99 25.88 -5.83
N LEU A 137 -2.69 24.81 -6.56
CA LEU A 137 -2.75 24.78 -8.02
C LEU A 137 -4.13 24.32 -8.55
N LEU A 138 -4.84 23.50 -7.76
CA LEU A 138 -6.21 23.09 -8.03
C LEU A 138 -7.17 23.92 -7.17
N PRO A 139 -8.14 24.63 -7.77
CA PRO A 139 -9.17 25.36 -7.03
C PRO A 139 -10.10 24.43 -6.24
#